data_AF-A0A067ES59-F1
#
_entry.id   AF-A0A067ES59-F1
#
_cell.length_a   1.000
_cell.length_b   1.000
_cell.length_c   1.000
_cell.angle_alpha   90.00
_cell.angle_beta   90.00
_cell.angle_gamma   90.00
#
_symmetry.space_group_name_H-M   'P 1'
#
loop_
_entity.id
_entity.type
_entity.pdbx_description
1 polymer ?
#
loop_
_entity_poly.entity_id
_entity_poly.type
_entity_poly.pdbx_seq_one_letter_code
_entity_poly.pdbx_strand_id
1 'polypeptide(L)'
;MTILIDQPHFGVEVQEKKVPIDEKELSLDGGFLVPQTNSFGHTFRDYDAEGERQEGVENFYRINHINQTYDFVKKMREEYGKLNRVEMSIWECCELLNDVVDESDPDLDEPQIEHLLQTAEAIRKDYPDEDWLHLTGLIHDLGKVLNLPSFGGLPQWAVVGDTFPVGCAFDESIVHHKYFKENPDYSNPAFNTEYGVYSEGCGLDNVMMSWGHDDYMYLVAKENKTTLPSAALFIIRYHSFYGK
;
A
#
# COMPACT_ATOMS: atom_id res chain seq x y z
N MET A 1 -46.23 26.45 -12.97
CA MET A 1 -46.40 25.69 -14.23
C MET A 1 -45.26 24.69 -14.24
N THR A 2 -45.54 23.48 -13.79
CA THR A 2 -44.54 22.45 -13.47
C THR A 2 -44.71 21.36 -14.50
N ILE A 3 -43.67 21.07 -15.28
CA ILE A 3 -43.67 20.01 -16.27
C ILE A 3 -43.32 18.72 -15.53
N LEU A 4 -44.29 17.79 -15.46
CA LEU A 4 -44.08 16.41 -15.05
C LEU A 4 -43.54 15.64 -16.25
N ILE A 5 -42.43 14.92 -16.06
CA ILE A 5 -41.90 13.96 -17.04
C ILE A 5 -42.19 12.56 -16.46
N ASP A 6 -42.87 11.73 -17.24
CA ASP A 6 -43.23 10.36 -16.88
C ASP A 6 -42.01 9.47 -16.66
N GLN A 7 -42.00 8.71 -15.55
CA GLN A 7 -41.09 7.59 -15.35
C GLN A 7 -41.69 6.33 -15.97
N PRO A 8 -40.94 5.55 -16.77
CA PRO A 8 -41.41 4.25 -17.21
C PRO A 8 -41.36 3.24 -16.07
N HIS A 9 -42.49 2.60 -15.80
CA HIS A 9 -42.60 1.42 -14.95
C HIS A 9 -41.81 0.24 -15.55
N PHE A 10 -40.85 -0.30 -14.81
CA PHE A 10 -40.35 -1.66 -15.03
C PHE A 10 -40.86 -2.56 -13.91
N GLY A 11 -41.78 -3.45 -14.26
CA GLY A 11 -42.27 -4.52 -13.40
C GLY A 11 -41.16 -5.54 -13.14
N VAL A 12 -41.02 -5.92 -11.88
CA VAL A 12 -40.08 -6.94 -11.41
C VAL A 12 -40.75 -8.30 -11.49
N GLU A 13 -40.30 -9.15 -12.40
CA GLU A 13 -40.29 -10.61 -12.21
C GLU A 13 -38.82 -11.06 -12.19
N VAL A 14 -38.30 -11.33 -10.99
CA VAL A 14 -36.96 -11.89 -10.82
C VAL A 14 -37.04 -13.38 -11.17
N GLN A 15 -36.72 -13.75 -12.40
CA GLN A 15 -36.18 -15.07 -12.67
C GLN A 15 -34.70 -15.04 -12.30
N GLU A 16 -34.32 -15.83 -11.28
CA GLU A 16 -32.92 -16.15 -10.99
C GLU A 16 -32.30 -16.87 -12.18
N LYS A 17 -31.74 -16.11 -13.13
CA LYS A 17 -30.71 -16.63 -14.02
C LYS A 17 -29.39 -16.56 -13.29
N LYS A 18 -28.99 -17.69 -12.70
CA LYS A 18 -27.59 -17.96 -12.37
C LYS A 18 -26.78 -17.81 -13.65
N VAL A 19 -26.14 -16.66 -13.81
CA VAL A 19 -25.04 -16.52 -14.77
C VAL A 19 -23.91 -17.33 -14.16
N PRO A 20 -23.39 -18.37 -14.83
CA PRO A 20 -22.20 -19.05 -14.35
C PRO A 20 -21.08 -18.02 -14.35
N ILE A 21 -20.52 -17.76 -13.18
CA ILE A 21 -19.20 -17.15 -13.08
C ILE A 21 -18.28 -18.22 -13.67
N ASP A 22 -17.87 -18.02 -14.92
CA ASP A 22 -16.82 -18.82 -15.52
C ASP A 22 -15.54 -18.40 -14.80
N GLU A 23 -15.24 -19.11 -13.71
CA GLU A 23 -13.93 -19.13 -13.06
C GLU A 23 -12.93 -19.72 -14.06
N LYS A 24 -12.66 -18.99 -15.14
CA LYS A 24 -11.38 -19.11 -15.81
C LYS A 24 -10.38 -18.53 -14.85
N GLU A 25 -9.87 -19.44 -14.01
CA GLU A 25 -8.47 -19.53 -13.63
C GLU A 25 -7.67 -18.46 -14.36
N LEU A 26 -7.29 -17.41 -13.63
CA LEU A 26 -6.30 -16.44 -14.08
C LEU A 26 -5.03 -17.25 -14.32
N SER A 27 -4.90 -17.73 -15.55
CA SER A 27 -3.73 -18.42 -16.05
C SER A 27 -2.60 -17.40 -16.08
N LEU A 28 -1.82 -17.34 -15.00
CA LEU A 28 -0.55 -16.62 -14.90
C LEU A 28 0.49 -17.29 -15.82
N ASP A 29 0.19 -17.40 -17.11
CA ASP A 29 1.08 -17.99 -18.13
C ASP A 29 2.02 -16.92 -18.75
N GLY A 30 1.82 -15.66 -18.38
CA GLY A 30 2.74 -14.57 -18.65
C GLY A 30 3.85 -14.56 -17.61
N GLY A 31 4.83 -15.46 -17.74
CA GLY A 31 5.99 -15.52 -16.87
C GLY A 31 6.74 -14.20 -16.84
N PHE A 32 6.43 -13.34 -15.87
CA PHE A 32 7.24 -12.18 -15.52
C PHE A 32 8.53 -12.73 -14.90
N LEU A 33 9.56 -12.88 -15.73
CA LEU A 33 10.90 -13.23 -15.27
C LEU A 33 11.46 -12.03 -14.53
N VAL A 34 11.26 -11.99 -13.21
CA VAL A 34 11.95 -11.04 -12.34
C VAL A 34 13.45 -11.29 -12.54
N PRO A 35 14.22 -10.29 -13.03
CA PRO A 35 15.66 -10.46 -13.15
C PRO A 35 16.23 -10.69 -11.74
N GLN A 36 17.14 -11.66 -11.60
CA GLN A 36 17.73 -11.97 -10.29
C GLN A 36 18.55 -10.81 -9.72
N THR A 37 19.01 -9.91 -10.59
CA THR A 37 19.82 -8.76 -10.22
C THR A 37 19.40 -7.51 -10.98
N ASN A 38 19.62 -6.34 -10.38
CA ASN A 38 19.49 -5.05 -11.05
C ASN A 38 20.57 -4.85 -12.13
N SER A 39 20.52 -3.71 -12.84
CA SER A 39 21.48 -3.34 -13.88
C SER A 39 22.94 -3.24 -13.40
N PHE A 40 23.16 -3.21 -12.08
CA PHE A 40 24.48 -3.16 -11.43
C PHE A 40 24.95 -4.53 -10.91
N GLY A 41 24.14 -5.59 -11.06
CA GLY A 41 24.47 -6.94 -10.62
C GLY A 41 24.15 -7.23 -9.15
N HIS A 42 23.39 -6.37 -8.47
CA HIS A 42 22.94 -6.60 -7.08
C HIS A 42 21.60 -7.32 -7.06
N THR A 43 21.43 -8.25 -6.12
CA THR A 43 20.16 -8.91 -5.81
C THR A 43 19.17 -7.90 -5.23
N PHE A 44 17.92 -7.95 -5.67
CA PHE A 44 16.87 -7.07 -5.16
C PHE A 44 16.47 -7.44 -3.74
N ARG A 45 16.21 -6.43 -2.90
CA ARG A 45 15.68 -6.57 -1.53
C ARG A 45 16.51 -7.49 -0.64
N ASP A 46 17.83 -7.40 -0.76
CA ASP A 46 18.77 -8.15 0.06
C ASP A 46 19.08 -7.41 1.37
N TYR A 47 18.33 -7.73 2.42
CA TYR A 47 18.50 -7.11 3.75
C TYR A 47 19.74 -7.61 4.51
N ASP A 48 20.37 -8.70 4.04
CA ASP A 48 21.58 -9.28 4.64
C ASP A 48 22.86 -8.85 3.91
N ALA A 49 22.74 -8.24 2.72
CA ALA A 49 23.88 -7.74 1.95
C ALA A 49 24.66 -6.66 2.72
N GLU A 50 25.98 -6.83 2.80
CA GLU A 50 26.87 -5.80 3.34
C GLU A 50 26.84 -4.56 2.42
N GLY A 51 26.41 -3.42 2.96
CA GLY A 51 26.31 -2.17 2.21
C GLY A 51 26.10 -0.96 3.11
N GLU A 52 26.33 0.24 2.57
CA GLU A 52 26.23 1.50 3.34
C GLU A 52 24.84 1.75 3.92
N ARG A 53 23.78 1.23 3.27
CA ARG A 53 22.38 1.38 3.72
C ARG A 53 21.95 0.33 4.74
N GLN A 54 22.67 -0.79 4.89
CA GLN A 54 22.21 -1.96 5.66
C GLN A 54 21.85 -1.61 7.11
N GLU A 55 22.75 -0.92 7.82
CA GLU A 55 22.53 -0.50 9.21
C GLU A 55 21.35 0.48 9.33
N GLY A 56 21.20 1.37 8.35
CA GLY A 56 20.10 2.33 8.27
C GLY A 56 18.75 1.63 8.11
N VAL A 57 18.65 0.71 7.15
CA VAL A 57 17.44 -0.07 6.85
C VAL A 57 17.08 -0.99 8.03
N GLU A 58 18.04 -1.67 8.64
CA GLU A 58 17.76 -2.52 9.81
C GLU A 58 17.26 -1.68 10.99
N ASN A 59 17.88 -0.53 11.26
CA ASN A 59 17.43 0.36 12.32
C ASN A 59 16.06 1.00 12.01
N PHE A 60 15.78 1.30 10.74
CA PHE A 60 14.46 1.73 10.27
C PHE A 60 13.40 0.69 10.65
N TYR A 61 13.58 -0.57 10.22
CA TYR A 61 12.61 -1.64 10.45
C TYR A 61 12.50 -1.99 11.94
N ARG A 62 13.59 -1.90 12.70
CA ARG A 62 13.54 -2.01 14.17
C ARG A 62 12.58 -0.99 14.77
N ILE A 63 12.71 0.29 14.41
CA ILE A 63 11.85 1.36 14.96
C ILE A 63 10.41 1.17 14.47
N ASN A 64 10.21 0.84 13.19
CA ASN A 64 8.89 0.53 12.63
C ASN A 64 8.20 -0.58 13.44
N HIS A 65 8.83 -1.75 13.56
CA HIS A 65 8.26 -2.92 14.23
C HIS A 65 7.98 -2.68 15.70
N ILE A 66 8.75 -1.84 16.40
CA ILE A 66 8.50 -1.50 17.80
C ILE A 66 7.26 -0.60 17.97
N ASN A 67 7.03 0.32 17.04
CA ASN A 67 6.07 1.41 17.24
C ASN A 67 4.74 1.25 16.48
N GLN A 68 4.69 0.40 15.45
CA GLN A 68 3.47 0.03 14.74
C GLN A 68 2.61 -0.90 15.61
N THR A 69 1.81 -0.29 16.49
CA THR A 69 0.82 -0.96 17.35
C THR A 69 -0.58 -0.80 16.76
N TYR A 70 -1.50 -1.68 17.13
CA TYR A 70 -2.91 -1.62 16.73
C TYR A 70 -3.55 -0.27 17.10
N ASP A 71 -3.25 0.26 18.28
CA ASP A 71 -3.75 1.55 18.75
C ASP A 71 -3.12 2.73 18.00
N PHE A 72 -1.81 2.66 17.70
CA PHE A 72 -1.14 3.66 16.86
C PHE A 72 -1.82 3.74 15.50
N VAL A 73 -1.97 2.61 14.82
CA VAL A 73 -2.56 2.56 13.47
C VAL A 73 -3.99 3.08 13.46
N LYS A 74 -4.82 2.68 14.44
CA LYS A 74 -6.18 3.23 14.60
C LYS A 74 -6.19 4.75 14.69
N LYS A 75 -5.32 5.32 15.53
CA LYS A 75 -5.20 6.77 15.69
C LYS A 75 -4.77 7.44 14.41
N MET A 76 -3.78 6.89 13.71
CA MET A 76 -3.30 7.43 12.44
C MET A 76 -4.40 7.43 11.37
N ARG A 77 -5.12 6.31 11.24
CA ARG A 77 -6.24 6.22 10.30
C ARG A 77 -7.37 7.20 10.61
N GLU A 78 -7.69 7.42 11.89
CA GLU A 78 -8.66 8.44 12.32
C GLU A 78 -8.19 9.86 12.01
N GLU A 79 -6.91 10.16 12.26
CA GLU A 79 -6.34 11.49 12.06
C GLU A 79 -6.22 11.84 10.58
N TYR A 80 -5.62 10.95 9.79
CA TYR A 80 -5.27 11.20 8.40
C TYR A 80 -6.40 10.86 7.43
N GLY A 81 -7.36 10.01 7.82
CA GLY A 81 -8.59 9.75 7.05
C GLY A 81 -9.50 10.97 6.91
N LYS A 82 -9.24 12.06 7.64
CA LYS A 82 -9.95 13.35 7.49
C LYS A 82 -9.57 14.10 6.21
N LEU A 83 -8.40 13.79 5.63
CA LEU A 83 -7.89 14.36 4.37
C LEU A 83 -7.99 15.90 4.29
N ASN A 84 -7.67 16.59 5.38
CA ASN A 84 -7.85 18.04 5.53
C ASN A 84 -6.52 18.80 5.67
N ARG A 85 -5.43 18.24 5.13
CA ARG A 85 -4.07 18.81 5.24
C ARG A 85 -3.79 19.80 4.10
N VAL A 86 -3.81 19.30 2.86
CA VAL A 86 -3.47 20.07 1.67
C VAL A 86 -4.35 19.63 0.51
N GLU A 87 -4.72 20.57 -0.36
CA GLU A 87 -5.37 20.32 -1.65
C GLU A 87 -4.35 20.59 -2.76
N MET A 88 -4.17 19.63 -3.65
CA MET A 88 -3.23 19.73 -4.78
C MET A 88 -3.57 18.73 -5.88
N SER A 89 -3.01 18.95 -7.07
CA SER A 89 -3.03 18.01 -8.18
C SER A 89 -2.02 16.86 -7.98
N ILE A 90 -2.20 15.79 -8.75
CA ILE A 90 -1.27 14.66 -8.77
C ILE A 90 0.15 15.10 -9.12
N TRP A 91 0.32 16.00 -10.09
CA TRP A 91 1.65 16.44 -10.52
C TRP A 91 2.35 17.29 -9.47
N GLU A 92 1.64 18.21 -8.81
CA GLU A 92 2.18 18.96 -7.67
C GLU A 92 2.62 18.01 -6.54
N CYS A 93 1.87 16.93 -6.30
CA CYS A 93 2.23 15.89 -5.35
C CYS A 93 3.54 15.17 -5.75
N CYS A 94 3.69 14.80 -7.03
CA CYS A 94 4.93 14.23 -7.55
C CYS A 94 6.13 15.17 -7.34
N GLU A 95 5.97 16.47 -7.64
CA GLU A 95 7.04 17.46 -7.48
C GLU A 95 7.48 17.62 -6.02
N LEU A 96 6.55 17.52 -5.06
CA LEU A 96 6.88 17.55 -3.64
C LEU A 96 7.74 16.36 -3.17
N LEU A 97 7.65 15.22 -3.86
CA LEU A 97 8.41 14.02 -3.54
C LEU A 97 9.83 14.02 -4.13
N ASN A 98 10.21 15.07 -4.85
CA ASN A 98 11.60 15.25 -5.29
C ASN A 98 12.58 15.39 -4.12
N ASP A 99 12.11 15.81 -2.94
CA ASP A 99 12.94 16.00 -1.75
C ASP A 99 12.84 14.82 -0.76
N VAL A 100 12.23 13.70 -1.16
CA VAL A 100 12.04 12.51 -0.32
C VAL A 100 12.87 11.36 -0.87
N VAL A 101 13.68 10.76 0.01
CA VAL A 101 14.45 9.53 -0.23
C VAL A 101 14.00 8.48 0.79
N ASP A 102 13.69 7.27 0.33
CA ASP A 102 13.12 6.20 1.14
C ASP A 102 14.20 5.49 2.00
N GLU A 103 14.13 5.65 3.32
CA GLU A 103 15.08 5.03 4.27
C GLU A 103 14.90 3.51 4.43
N SER A 104 13.78 2.95 3.99
CA SER A 104 13.48 1.52 4.10
C SER A 104 13.98 0.70 2.90
N ASP A 105 14.26 1.38 1.80
CA ASP A 105 14.65 0.76 0.54
C ASP A 105 16.16 0.42 0.54
N PRO A 106 16.54 -0.87 0.44
CA PRO A 106 17.95 -1.26 0.33
C PRO A 106 18.53 -1.04 -1.08
N ASP A 107 17.68 -0.85 -2.09
CA ASP A 107 18.04 -0.84 -3.51
C ASP A 107 18.16 0.57 -4.09
N LEU A 108 17.42 1.55 -3.57
CA LEU A 108 17.31 2.91 -4.12
C LEU A 108 17.77 4.01 -3.15
N ASP A 109 18.47 5.01 -3.70
CA ASP A 109 18.85 6.27 -3.01
C ASP A 109 18.47 7.52 -3.83
N GLU A 110 17.61 7.34 -4.84
CA GLU A 110 17.19 8.41 -5.74
C GLU A 110 15.94 9.11 -5.22
N PRO A 111 15.66 10.35 -5.67
CA PRO A 111 14.43 11.04 -5.38
C PRO A 111 13.19 10.22 -5.74
N GLN A 112 12.20 10.22 -4.86
CA GLN A 112 11.00 9.41 -5.02
C GLN A 112 10.26 9.69 -6.35
N ILE A 113 10.29 10.92 -6.87
CA ILE A 113 9.69 11.24 -8.18
C ILE A 113 10.27 10.42 -9.33
N GLU A 114 11.57 10.09 -9.29
CA GLU A 114 12.20 9.26 -10.33
C GLU A 114 11.64 7.85 -10.32
N HIS A 115 11.46 7.26 -9.13
CA HIS A 115 10.84 5.94 -8.97
C HIS A 115 9.40 5.90 -9.51
N LEU A 116 8.60 6.94 -9.25
CA LEU A 116 7.24 7.03 -9.78
C LEU A 116 7.22 6.98 -11.31
N LEU A 117 8.11 7.76 -11.95
CA LEU A 117 8.22 7.82 -13.41
C LEU A 117 8.79 6.53 -13.99
N GLN A 118 9.80 5.93 -13.36
CA GLN A 118 10.38 4.66 -13.78
C GLN A 118 9.34 3.54 -13.73
N THR A 119 8.58 3.46 -12.65
CA THR A 119 7.50 2.47 -12.48
C THR A 119 6.42 2.66 -13.54
N ALA A 120 5.92 3.89 -13.70
CA ALA A 120 4.88 4.19 -14.69
C ALA A 120 5.33 3.89 -16.13
N GLU A 121 6.56 4.27 -16.51
CA GLU A 121 7.09 4.04 -17.87
C GLU A 121 7.40 2.56 -18.15
N ALA A 122 7.88 1.81 -17.15
CA ALA A 122 8.07 0.38 -17.29
C ALA A 122 6.74 -0.34 -17.54
N ILE A 123 5.71 -0.03 -16.73
CA ILE A 123 4.37 -0.57 -16.92
C ILE A 123 3.81 -0.15 -18.29
N ARG A 124 3.97 1.12 -18.68
CA ARG A 124 3.51 1.62 -19.99
C ARG A 124 4.14 0.87 -21.16
N LYS A 125 5.41 0.48 -21.03
CA LYS A 125 6.12 -0.28 -22.06
C LYS A 125 5.61 -1.71 -22.17
N ASP A 126 5.36 -2.36 -21.03
CA ASP A 126 4.99 -3.78 -20.99
C ASP A 126 3.48 -4.01 -21.19
N TYR A 127 2.65 -3.05 -20.78
CA TYR A 127 1.19 -3.08 -20.85
C TYR A 127 0.63 -1.83 -21.55
N PRO A 128 0.93 -1.60 -22.84
CA PRO A 128 0.67 -0.32 -23.52
C PRO A 128 -0.80 0.09 -23.58
N ASP A 129 -1.73 -0.86 -23.50
CA ASP A 129 -3.17 -0.62 -23.59
C ASP A 129 -3.86 -0.46 -22.22
N GLU A 130 -3.13 -0.61 -21.10
CA GLU A 130 -3.65 -0.54 -19.73
C GLU A 130 -3.33 0.81 -19.06
N ASP A 131 -3.87 1.90 -19.59
CA ASP A 131 -3.60 3.28 -19.15
C ASP A 131 -3.83 3.52 -17.64
N TRP A 132 -4.87 2.91 -17.07
CA TRP A 132 -5.15 2.95 -15.64
C TRP A 132 -4.02 2.33 -14.81
N LEU A 133 -3.31 1.33 -15.33
CA LEU A 133 -2.19 0.68 -14.65
C LEU A 133 -0.93 1.55 -14.72
N HIS A 134 -0.73 2.31 -15.81
CA HIS A 134 0.36 3.30 -15.89
C HIS A 134 0.17 4.36 -14.81
N LEU A 135 -1.06 4.88 -14.70
CA LEU A 135 -1.40 5.86 -13.67
C LEU A 135 -1.28 5.26 -12.26
N THR A 136 -1.68 3.99 -12.07
CA THR A 136 -1.50 3.28 -10.79
C THR A 136 -0.03 3.26 -10.40
N GLY A 137 0.86 2.93 -11.34
CA GLY A 137 2.31 2.98 -11.14
C GLY A 137 2.83 4.39 -10.84
N LEU A 138 2.27 5.43 -11.45
CA LEU A 138 2.67 6.81 -11.15
C LEU A 138 2.25 7.25 -9.74
N ILE A 139 1.12 6.77 -9.24
CA ILE A 139 0.53 7.31 -8.00
C ILE A 139 0.72 6.43 -6.75
N HIS A 140 1.19 5.19 -6.89
CA HIS A 140 1.22 4.20 -5.80
C HIS A 140 1.89 4.73 -4.52
N ASP A 141 3.01 5.43 -4.70
CA ASP A 141 3.86 5.93 -3.63
C ASP A 141 3.57 7.39 -3.22
N LEU A 142 2.52 8.02 -3.78
CA LEU A 142 2.20 9.42 -3.45
C LEU A 142 1.84 9.61 -1.97
N GLY A 143 1.51 8.54 -1.25
CA GLY A 143 1.29 8.61 0.19
C GLY A 143 2.54 8.99 1.00
N LYS A 144 3.74 8.92 0.40
CA LYS A 144 5.00 9.33 1.05
C LYS A 144 5.07 10.83 1.39
N VAL A 145 4.13 11.64 0.87
CA VAL A 145 3.98 13.05 1.27
C VAL A 145 3.74 13.24 2.77
N LEU A 146 3.31 12.19 3.48
CA LEU A 146 3.21 12.19 4.94
C LEU A 146 4.52 12.56 5.65
N ASN A 147 5.69 12.36 5.03
CA ASN A 147 6.98 12.81 5.55
C ASN A 147 7.17 14.33 5.52
N LEU A 148 6.38 15.04 4.71
CA LEU A 148 6.53 16.48 4.55
C LEU A 148 5.84 17.24 5.69
N PRO A 149 6.41 18.36 6.17
CA PRO A 149 5.83 19.16 7.25
C PRO A 149 4.39 19.61 7.01
N SER A 150 4.00 19.88 5.76
CA SER A 150 2.65 20.29 5.38
C SER A 150 1.59 19.19 5.58
N PHE A 151 2.00 17.93 5.57
CA PHE A 151 1.12 16.78 5.78
C PHE A 151 1.18 16.27 7.22
N GLY A 152 2.26 16.52 7.94
CA GLY A 152 2.40 16.12 9.34
C GLY A 152 3.85 15.92 9.78
N GLY A 153 4.77 15.80 8.83
CA GLY A 153 6.18 15.56 9.11
C GLY A 153 6.40 14.23 9.84
N LEU A 154 5.67 13.19 9.44
CA LEU A 154 5.79 11.89 10.08
C LEU A 154 7.19 11.31 9.87
N PRO A 155 7.73 10.60 10.88
CA PRO A 155 8.98 9.88 10.71
C PRO A 155 8.82 8.79 9.65
N GLN A 156 9.88 8.48 8.90
CA GLN A 156 9.82 7.51 7.80
C GLN A 156 9.23 6.15 8.22
N TRP A 157 9.55 5.67 9.43
CA TRP A 157 9.02 4.39 9.93
C TRP A 157 7.48 4.34 10.01
N ALA A 158 6.80 5.49 10.03
CA ALA A 158 5.34 5.60 10.04
C ALA A 158 4.77 5.94 8.64
N VAL A 159 5.57 5.85 7.58
CA VAL A 159 5.20 6.24 6.21
C VAL A 159 5.61 5.18 5.19
N VAL A 160 6.87 4.77 5.18
CA VAL A 160 7.44 3.86 4.16
C VAL A 160 7.66 2.45 4.72
N GLY A 161 8.21 1.56 3.89
CA GLY A 161 8.58 0.19 4.25
C GLY A 161 7.45 -0.82 4.14
N ASP A 162 7.84 -2.09 4.27
CA ASP A 162 6.94 -3.23 4.19
C ASP A 162 5.84 -3.16 5.23
N THR A 163 4.62 -3.49 4.80
CA THR A 163 3.44 -3.50 5.67
C THR A 163 3.13 -4.89 6.19
N PHE A 164 2.48 -4.95 7.35
CA PHE A 164 2.06 -6.18 8.00
C PHE A 164 0.75 -5.98 8.78
N PRO A 165 -0.05 -7.04 9.00
CA PRO A 165 -1.22 -6.96 9.87
C PRO A 165 -0.86 -6.57 11.31
N VAL A 166 -1.60 -5.62 11.89
CA VAL A 166 -1.55 -5.30 13.33
C VAL A 166 -2.78 -5.84 14.04
N GLY A 167 -2.71 -6.07 15.35
CA GLY A 167 -3.85 -6.60 16.13
C GLY A 167 -4.03 -8.12 16.04
N CYS A 168 -3.05 -8.82 15.47
CA CYS A 168 -2.87 -10.28 15.53
C CYS A 168 -1.38 -10.59 15.74
N ALA A 169 -1.03 -11.87 15.90
CA ALA A 169 0.36 -12.29 16.03
C ALA A 169 1.16 -11.93 14.77
N PHE A 170 2.40 -11.46 14.96
CA PHE A 170 3.30 -11.12 13.86
C PHE A 170 3.93 -12.38 13.27
N ASP A 171 3.75 -12.58 11.96
CA ASP A 171 4.28 -13.73 11.23
C ASP A 171 5.81 -13.67 11.08
N GLU A 172 6.48 -14.82 11.19
CA GLU A 172 7.95 -14.93 11.07
C GLU A 172 8.47 -14.57 9.67
N SER A 173 7.61 -14.54 8.64
CA SER A 173 7.96 -14.12 7.29
C SER A 173 8.26 -12.61 7.18
N ILE A 174 7.81 -11.81 8.15
CA ILE A 174 8.01 -10.36 8.14
C ILE A 174 9.51 -10.05 8.29
N VAL A 175 10.03 -9.17 7.44
CA VAL A 175 11.43 -8.74 7.46
C VAL A 175 11.85 -8.33 8.88
N HIS A 176 13.06 -8.70 9.31
CA HIS A 176 13.56 -8.41 10.67
C HIS A 176 12.60 -8.70 11.84
N HIS A 177 11.81 -9.79 11.75
CA HIS A 177 10.82 -10.20 12.77
C HIS A 177 11.31 -10.15 14.23
N LYS A 178 12.60 -10.42 14.45
CA LYS A 178 13.26 -10.40 15.77
C LYS A 178 12.92 -9.18 16.63
N TYR A 179 12.68 -8.02 16.02
CA TYR A 179 12.38 -6.77 16.73
C TYR A 179 10.94 -6.66 17.26
N PHE A 180 9.99 -7.47 16.77
CA PHE A 180 8.63 -7.46 17.31
C PHE A 180 8.57 -7.86 18.78
N LYS A 181 9.58 -8.55 19.32
CA LYS A 181 9.66 -8.86 20.77
C LYS A 181 9.66 -7.62 21.66
N GLU A 182 10.03 -6.47 21.12
CA GLU A 182 10.02 -5.17 21.81
C GLU A 182 8.72 -4.39 21.57
N ASN A 183 7.86 -4.82 20.64
CA ASN A 183 6.55 -4.21 20.41
C ASN A 183 5.58 -4.55 21.57
N PRO A 184 4.89 -3.57 22.16
CA PRO A 184 3.90 -3.80 23.21
C PRO A 184 2.82 -4.84 22.85
N ASP A 185 2.40 -4.91 21.60
CA ASP A 185 1.35 -5.82 21.13
C ASP A 185 1.81 -7.28 21.03
N TYR A 186 3.12 -7.54 20.94
CA TYR A 186 3.68 -8.90 20.84
C TYR A 186 3.30 -9.80 22.03
N SER A 187 3.23 -9.21 23.22
CA SER A 187 2.86 -9.92 24.45
C SER A 187 1.44 -9.62 24.92
N ASN A 188 0.67 -8.83 24.16
CA ASN A 188 -0.68 -8.45 24.52
C ASN A 188 -1.65 -9.62 24.24
N PRO A 189 -2.34 -10.17 25.25
CA PRO A 189 -3.23 -11.33 25.07
C PRO A 189 -4.42 -11.07 24.12
N ALA A 190 -4.74 -9.80 23.83
CA ALA A 190 -5.76 -9.46 22.84
C ALA A 190 -5.27 -9.64 21.39
N PHE A 191 -3.96 -9.56 21.16
CA PHE A 191 -3.36 -9.50 19.83
C PHE A 191 -2.39 -10.65 19.54
N ASN A 192 -1.79 -11.26 20.55
CA ASN A 192 -0.72 -12.26 20.39
C ASN A 192 -1.20 -13.67 19.98
N THR A 193 -2.40 -13.79 19.43
CA THR A 193 -2.93 -15.04 18.86
C THR A 193 -2.99 -14.92 17.34
N GLU A 194 -3.05 -16.05 16.63
CA GLU A 194 -3.05 -16.12 15.17
C GLU A 194 -4.02 -15.12 14.52
N TYR A 195 -5.26 -15.05 15.03
CA TYR A 195 -6.26 -14.12 14.49
C TYR A 195 -6.42 -12.86 15.33
N GLY A 196 -5.99 -12.83 16.59
CA GLY A 196 -6.13 -11.66 17.47
C GLY A 196 -7.56 -11.11 17.49
N VAL A 197 -7.75 -9.89 16.97
CA VAL A 197 -9.07 -9.24 16.86
C VAL A 197 -9.89 -9.65 15.62
N TYR A 198 -9.32 -10.43 14.72
CA TYR A 198 -9.93 -10.80 13.44
C TYR A 198 -10.65 -12.15 13.52
N SER A 199 -11.50 -12.40 12.51
CA SER A 199 -12.09 -13.71 12.26
C SER A 199 -11.35 -14.39 11.11
N GLU A 200 -11.28 -15.72 11.17
CA GLU A 200 -10.72 -16.52 10.08
C GLU A 200 -11.46 -16.22 8.77
N GLY A 201 -10.69 -16.00 7.69
CA GLY A 201 -11.25 -15.72 6.36
C GLY A 201 -11.98 -14.37 6.23
N CYS A 202 -11.70 -13.40 7.12
CA CYS A 202 -12.34 -12.07 7.05
C CYS A 202 -11.99 -11.28 5.77
N GLY A 203 -10.90 -11.63 5.07
CA GLY A 203 -10.40 -10.92 3.90
C GLY A 203 -9.60 -9.67 4.26
N LEU A 204 -8.61 -9.33 3.43
CA LEU A 204 -7.65 -8.25 3.70
C LEU A 204 -8.30 -6.87 3.87
N ASP A 205 -9.47 -6.64 3.26
CA ASP A 205 -10.19 -5.38 3.42
C ASP A 205 -10.62 -5.10 4.86
N ASN A 206 -10.78 -6.16 5.67
CA ASN A 206 -11.17 -6.13 7.07
C ASN A 206 -9.97 -6.24 8.03
N VAL A 207 -8.75 -6.33 7.51
CA VAL A 207 -7.51 -6.36 8.29
C VAL A 207 -6.97 -4.95 8.41
N MET A 208 -6.54 -4.58 9.62
CA MET A 208 -5.79 -3.36 9.83
C MET A 208 -4.31 -3.64 9.54
N MET A 209 -3.78 -3.03 8.50
CA MET A 209 -2.35 -3.08 8.16
C MET A 209 -1.60 -2.00 8.93
N SER A 210 -0.32 -2.20 9.22
CA SER A 210 0.59 -1.16 9.71
C SER A 210 0.43 0.14 8.90
N TRP A 211 0.44 1.28 9.58
CA TRP A 211 0.13 2.56 8.94
C TRP A 211 1.27 3.03 8.04
N GLY A 212 0.95 3.49 6.84
CA GLY A 212 1.91 4.00 5.88
C GLY A 212 1.28 4.59 4.63
N HIS A 213 2.10 4.79 3.60
CA HIS A 213 1.74 5.39 2.33
C HIS A 213 0.66 4.60 1.57
N ASP A 214 0.66 3.27 1.61
CA ASP A 214 -0.36 2.42 0.96
C ASP A 214 -1.78 2.79 1.42
N ASP A 215 -2.02 2.73 2.73
CA ASP A 215 -3.35 2.91 3.31
C ASP A 215 -3.78 4.38 3.20
N TYR A 216 -2.85 5.32 3.38
CA TYR A 216 -3.13 6.73 3.18
C TYR A 216 -3.49 7.04 1.72
N MET A 217 -2.73 6.54 0.75
CA MET A 217 -3.00 6.79 -0.67
C MET A 217 -4.30 6.11 -1.14
N TYR A 218 -4.61 4.92 -0.59
CA TYR A 218 -5.91 4.29 -0.78
C TYR A 218 -7.06 5.17 -0.26
N LEU A 219 -6.94 5.75 0.94
CA LEU A 219 -7.94 6.67 1.48
C LEU A 219 -8.08 7.92 0.62
N VAL A 220 -6.96 8.52 0.18
CA VAL A 220 -6.95 9.68 -0.74
C VAL A 220 -7.72 9.34 -2.01
N ALA A 221 -7.40 8.23 -2.68
CA ALA A 221 -8.03 7.83 -3.92
C ALA A 221 -9.53 7.55 -3.75
N LYS A 222 -9.91 6.88 -2.65
CA LYS A 222 -11.30 6.53 -2.34
C LYS A 222 -12.16 7.75 -2.05
N GLU A 223 -11.72 8.63 -1.15
CA GLU A 223 -12.50 9.79 -0.72
C GLU A 223 -12.58 10.89 -1.79
N ASN A 224 -11.55 10.99 -2.66
CA ASN A 224 -11.60 11.82 -3.86
C ASN A 224 -12.39 11.18 -5.02
N LYS A 225 -13.03 10.02 -4.80
CA LYS A 225 -13.92 9.33 -5.76
C LYS A 225 -13.23 9.06 -7.09
N THR A 226 -12.02 8.49 -7.02
CA THR A 226 -11.29 8.08 -8.22
C THR A 226 -12.15 7.21 -9.14
N THR A 227 -11.91 7.32 -10.45
CA THR A 227 -12.52 6.47 -11.47
C THR A 227 -11.65 5.26 -11.82
N LEU A 228 -10.51 5.08 -11.14
CA LEU A 228 -9.65 3.91 -11.31
C LEU A 228 -10.40 2.62 -10.92
N PRO A 229 -10.09 1.49 -11.57
CA PRO A 229 -10.73 0.21 -11.25
C PRO A 229 -10.36 -0.27 -9.84
N SER A 230 -11.14 -1.19 -9.28
CA SER A 230 -10.87 -1.78 -7.97
C SER A 230 -9.49 -2.46 -7.89
N ALA A 231 -8.99 -3.00 -8.99
CA ALA A 231 -7.65 -3.57 -9.09
C ALA A 231 -6.56 -2.54 -8.79
N ALA A 232 -6.69 -1.30 -9.28
CA ALA A 232 -5.75 -0.22 -8.98
C ALA A 232 -5.73 0.11 -7.49
N LEU A 233 -6.91 0.22 -6.87
CA LEU A 233 -7.03 0.48 -5.44
C LEU A 233 -6.45 -0.66 -4.60
N PHE A 234 -6.60 -1.91 -5.04
CA PHE A 234 -5.99 -3.06 -4.40
C PHE A 234 -4.47 -3.00 -4.49
N ILE A 235 -3.91 -2.71 -5.67
CA ILE A 235 -2.46 -2.53 -5.86
C ILE A 235 -1.95 -1.44 -4.92
N ILE A 236 -2.53 -0.24 -4.96
CA ILE A 236 -2.10 0.88 -4.10
C ILE A 236 -2.14 0.51 -2.62
N ARG A 237 -3.18 -0.18 -2.16
CA ARG A 237 -3.39 -0.47 -0.74
C ARG A 237 -2.48 -1.58 -0.18
N TYR A 238 -1.95 -2.46 -1.03
CA TYR A 238 -1.26 -3.67 -0.58
C TYR A 238 0.08 -3.93 -1.28
N HIS A 239 0.59 -3.00 -2.08
CA HIS A 239 1.86 -3.19 -2.81
C HIS A 239 3.09 -3.28 -1.89
N SER A 240 2.97 -2.83 -0.63
CA SER A 240 4.01 -3.00 0.38
C SER A 240 3.82 -4.24 1.26
N PHE A 241 2.78 -5.06 1.04
CA PHE A 241 2.55 -6.26 1.84
C PHE A 241 3.32 -7.48 1.31
N TYR A 242 4.60 -7.57 1.68
CA TYR A 242 5.57 -8.56 1.15
C TYR A 242 5.67 -9.89 1.93
N GLY A 243 4.83 -10.12 2.94
CA GLY A 243 4.84 -11.38 3.72
C GLY A 243 4.79 -12.60 2.81
N LYS A 244 5.77 -13.51 2.94
CA LYS A 244 5.97 -14.67 2.06
C LYS A 244 5.40 -15.95 2.66
#